data_AF-A0A529TB05-F1
#
_entry.id   AF-A0A529TB05-F1
#
_cell.length_a   1.000
_cell.length_b   1.000
_cell.length_c   1.000
_cell.angle_alpha   90.00
_cell.angle_beta   90.00
_cell.angle_gamma   90.00
#
_symmetry.space_group_name_H-M   'P 1'
#
loop_
_entity.id
_entity.type
_entity.pdbx_description
1 polymer ?
#
loop_
_entity_poly.entity_id
_entity_poly.type
_entity_poly.pdbx_seq_one_letter_code
_entity_poly.pdbx_strand_id
1 'polypeptide(L)'
;ILGTSYNCSGGVTPWGTVLTCEEGVSDLFGGDPKKAPTAELLDRYGFDGSDIYGRGRFHDRFNIDKEPNEPNRFDWVVEIDPYDPQSKPVKRTALGRMSHEASTVVRNKDGRIVIYMGDDDYFEYMYRFVSAKAYDPASSASAKDLLDDGVLSVARFDADGSMTWLPLVHGQGKLTAENGFADQAEVLLKTRLAADAVGATPMDRPEDIETNPVTGRVYAVMTKNKKRDESKVNPANTRPENLWGHIVELIPPGGRGIEADHTVDKYAWDLFVLCGNPKDAKVGATFHPDTSDNGWFVCPDNITFDPAGRLWVATDGANDFDLPDGIYGVDTEGAARGLPKLL
;
A
#
# COMPACT_ATOMS: atom_id res chain seq x y z
N ILE A 1 -5.37 -23.65 0.01
CA ILE A 1 -4.13 -22.84 0.13
C ILE A 1 -3.58 -23.12 1.52
N LEU A 2 -2.27 -23.34 1.67
CA LEU A 2 -1.66 -23.62 2.98
C LEU A 2 -0.79 -22.44 3.43
N GLY A 3 -1.13 -21.85 4.58
CA GLY A 3 -0.35 -20.80 5.20
C GLY A 3 -0.52 -19.41 4.59
N THR A 4 0.00 -18.46 5.37
CA THR A 4 0.30 -17.08 5.01
C THR A 4 1.74 -16.81 5.47
N SER A 5 2.48 -15.96 4.76
CA SER A 5 3.91 -15.75 5.01
C SER A 5 4.34 -14.39 4.45
N TYR A 6 5.51 -13.90 4.87
CA TYR A 6 5.92 -12.51 4.66
C TYR A 6 4.81 -11.55 5.08
N ASN A 7 4.27 -11.80 6.27
CA ASN A 7 3.25 -10.96 6.84
C ASN A 7 3.91 -9.67 7.31
N CYS A 8 3.66 -8.56 6.62
CA CYS A 8 4.15 -7.24 7.01
C CYS A 8 3.13 -6.56 7.95
N SER A 9 2.64 -5.37 7.59
CA SER A 9 1.62 -4.64 8.32
C SER A 9 0.20 -5.18 8.04
N GLY A 10 -0.82 -4.32 8.17
CA GLY A 10 -2.21 -4.77 8.12
C GLY A 10 -3.24 -3.69 8.42
N GLY A 11 -4.33 -4.12 9.05
CA GLY A 11 -5.41 -3.24 9.48
C GLY A 11 -6.41 -3.95 10.38
N VAL A 12 -7.30 -3.19 11.00
CA VAL A 12 -8.35 -3.72 11.87
C VAL A 12 -9.71 -3.32 11.31
N THR A 13 -10.59 -4.30 11.13
CA THR A 13 -11.93 -4.03 10.62
C THR A 13 -12.86 -3.51 11.72
N PRO A 14 -13.90 -2.73 11.38
CA PRO A 14 -14.92 -2.31 12.35
C PRO A 14 -15.69 -3.45 13.02
N TRP A 15 -15.64 -4.66 12.47
CA TRP A 15 -16.26 -5.86 13.05
C TRP A 15 -15.27 -6.73 13.85
N GLY A 16 -14.05 -6.26 14.08
CA GLY A 16 -13.11 -6.87 15.02
C GLY A 16 -12.21 -7.96 14.45
N THR A 17 -12.15 -8.12 13.13
CA THR A 17 -11.15 -8.99 12.48
C THR A 17 -9.86 -8.21 12.19
N VAL A 18 -8.77 -8.96 12.05
CA VAL A 18 -7.45 -8.43 11.67
C VAL A 18 -7.21 -8.74 10.21
N LEU A 19 -6.76 -7.75 9.46
CA LEU A 19 -6.19 -7.92 8.13
C LEU A 19 -4.67 -7.98 8.27
N THR A 20 -4.04 -9.02 7.76
CA THR A 20 -2.58 -9.12 7.62
C THR A 20 -2.23 -9.13 6.14
N CYS A 21 -1.15 -8.45 5.79
CA CYS A 21 -0.72 -8.25 4.42
C CYS A 21 0.47 -9.16 4.08
N GLU A 22 0.38 -9.90 2.98
CA GLU A 22 1.54 -10.64 2.44
C GLU A 22 2.32 -9.73 1.48
N GLU A 23 3.61 -9.56 1.76
CA GLU A 23 4.49 -8.63 1.07
C GLU A 23 5.65 -9.37 0.38
N GLY A 24 5.68 -9.39 -0.96
CA GLY A 24 6.86 -9.85 -1.71
C GLY A 24 7.32 -11.27 -1.40
N VAL A 25 6.45 -12.28 -1.53
CA VAL A 25 6.80 -13.67 -1.20
C VAL A 25 7.80 -14.35 -2.15
N SER A 26 8.37 -13.64 -3.12
CA SER A 26 9.26 -14.20 -4.16
C SER A 26 10.43 -15.00 -3.59
N ASP A 27 10.98 -14.51 -2.48
CA ASP A 27 12.10 -15.11 -1.75
C ASP A 27 11.78 -16.46 -1.09
N LEU A 28 10.49 -16.86 -1.00
CA LEU A 28 10.10 -18.19 -0.53
C LEU A 28 10.28 -19.28 -1.58
N PHE A 29 10.39 -18.91 -2.86
CA PHE A 29 10.25 -19.84 -3.98
C PHE A 29 11.56 -20.05 -4.72
N GLY A 30 11.89 -21.34 -4.93
CA GLY A 30 13.01 -21.77 -5.75
C GLY A 30 12.59 -22.37 -7.08
N GLY A 31 13.57 -22.87 -7.84
CA GLY A 31 13.37 -23.34 -9.21
C GLY A 31 13.71 -22.25 -10.23
N ASP A 32 13.34 -22.47 -11.50
CA ASP A 32 13.62 -21.53 -12.58
C ASP A 32 12.33 -20.82 -13.03
N PRO A 33 12.03 -19.59 -12.55
CA PRO A 33 10.81 -18.89 -12.90
C PRO A 33 10.67 -18.65 -14.41
N LYS A 34 11.78 -18.63 -15.16
CA LYS A 34 11.77 -18.42 -16.62
C LYS A 34 11.25 -19.63 -17.40
N LYS A 35 11.18 -20.80 -16.77
CA LYS A 35 10.62 -22.02 -17.36
C LYS A 35 9.14 -22.22 -17.06
N ALA A 36 8.58 -21.46 -16.12
CA ALA A 36 7.17 -21.55 -15.78
C ALA A 36 6.29 -21.05 -16.94
N PRO A 37 5.09 -21.62 -17.13
CA PRO A 37 4.10 -21.07 -18.07
C PRO A 37 3.72 -19.61 -17.80
N THR A 38 3.95 -19.15 -16.56
CA THR A 38 3.66 -17.80 -16.06
C THR A 38 4.92 -16.94 -15.93
N ALA A 39 6.01 -17.25 -16.66
CA ALA A 39 7.31 -16.58 -16.52
C ALA A 39 7.24 -15.04 -16.56
N GLU A 40 6.49 -14.45 -17.49
CA GLU A 40 6.34 -12.99 -17.59
C GLU A 40 5.63 -12.39 -16.36
N LEU A 41 4.65 -13.12 -15.81
CA LEU A 41 3.97 -12.71 -14.59
C LEU A 41 4.90 -12.82 -13.37
N LEU A 42 5.67 -13.90 -13.27
CA LEU A 42 6.62 -14.10 -12.19
C LEU A 42 7.70 -13.01 -12.19
N ASP A 43 8.23 -12.65 -13.37
CA ASP A 43 9.19 -11.56 -13.54
C ASP A 43 8.61 -10.20 -13.08
N ARG A 44 7.37 -9.89 -13.49
CA ARG A 44 6.66 -8.66 -13.07
C ARG A 44 6.41 -8.56 -11.56
N TYR A 45 6.40 -9.69 -10.86
CA TYR A 45 6.22 -9.80 -9.40
C TYR A 45 7.55 -10.13 -8.68
N GLY A 46 8.71 -9.96 -9.33
CA GLY A 46 10.01 -10.05 -8.68
C GLY A 46 10.48 -11.46 -8.31
N PHE A 47 9.93 -12.51 -8.93
CA PHE A 47 10.40 -13.88 -8.74
C PHE A 47 11.65 -14.15 -9.58
N ASP A 48 12.79 -14.32 -8.91
CA ASP A 48 14.09 -14.57 -9.54
C ASP A 48 14.69 -15.95 -9.24
N GLY A 49 14.03 -16.74 -8.37
CA GLY A 49 14.46 -18.07 -7.94
C GLY A 49 15.45 -18.05 -6.76
N SER A 50 15.56 -16.93 -6.04
CA SER A 50 16.48 -16.74 -4.91
C SER A 50 16.36 -17.81 -3.81
N ASP A 51 15.15 -18.31 -3.52
CA ASP A 51 14.82 -19.26 -2.44
C ASP A 51 15.72 -19.08 -1.20
N ILE A 52 15.68 -17.86 -0.62
CA ILE A 52 16.67 -17.45 0.39
C ILE A 52 16.64 -18.35 1.64
N TYR A 53 15.50 -19.00 1.89
CA TYR A 53 15.31 -19.96 2.98
C TYR A 53 15.52 -21.43 2.57
N GLY A 54 15.73 -21.71 1.28
CA GLY A 54 15.95 -23.05 0.76
C GLY A 54 14.72 -23.98 0.83
N ARG A 55 13.50 -23.43 0.90
CA ARG A 55 12.26 -24.20 1.07
C ARG A 55 11.97 -25.10 -0.13
N GLY A 56 12.26 -24.65 -1.35
CA GLY A 56 12.04 -25.40 -2.59
C GLY A 56 12.88 -26.68 -2.69
N ARG A 57 13.93 -26.81 -1.87
CA ARG A 57 14.77 -28.02 -1.77
C ARG A 57 14.09 -29.16 -1.00
N PHE A 58 13.17 -28.85 -0.11
CA PHE A 58 12.57 -29.80 0.82
C PHE A 58 11.05 -29.95 0.63
N HIS A 59 10.42 -28.97 0.00
CA HIS A 59 8.96 -28.91 -0.13
C HIS A 59 8.59 -28.50 -1.56
N ASP A 60 8.02 -29.44 -2.31
CA ASP A 60 7.69 -29.27 -3.73
C ASP A 60 6.81 -28.06 -4.01
N ARG A 61 5.93 -27.67 -3.07
CA ARG A 61 5.08 -26.48 -3.21
C ARG A 61 5.85 -25.18 -3.39
N PHE A 62 7.06 -25.09 -2.84
CA PHE A 62 7.91 -23.90 -2.93
C PHE A 62 8.92 -24.01 -4.08
N ASN A 63 8.74 -24.99 -4.97
CA ASN A 63 9.56 -25.16 -6.17
C ASN A 63 8.70 -24.87 -7.41
N ILE A 64 8.99 -23.77 -8.09
CA ILE A 64 8.25 -23.28 -9.25
C ILE A 64 8.28 -24.28 -10.41
N ASP A 65 9.36 -25.07 -10.55
CA ASP A 65 9.46 -26.09 -11.59
C ASP A 65 8.45 -27.24 -11.38
N LYS A 66 7.93 -27.40 -10.16
CA LYS A 66 6.98 -28.46 -9.78
C LYS A 66 5.57 -27.93 -9.60
N GLU A 67 5.41 -26.79 -8.94
CA GLU A 67 4.13 -26.19 -8.57
C GLU A 67 4.05 -24.72 -9.05
N PRO A 68 3.99 -24.49 -10.38
CA PRO A 68 4.13 -23.15 -10.98
C PRO A 68 3.01 -22.17 -10.63
N ASN A 69 1.88 -22.67 -10.12
CA ASN A 69 0.73 -21.86 -9.70
C ASN A 69 0.71 -21.57 -8.19
N GLU A 70 1.58 -22.18 -7.38
CA GLU A 70 1.60 -21.90 -5.94
C GLU A 70 2.00 -20.44 -5.62
N PRO A 71 2.94 -19.78 -6.33
CA PRO A 71 3.20 -18.34 -6.17
C PRO A 71 1.94 -17.46 -6.25
N ASN A 72 1.04 -17.77 -7.19
CA ASN A 72 -0.21 -17.02 -7.40
C ASN A 72 -1.18 -17.09 -6.22
N ARG A 73 -0.94 -17.98 -5.25
CA ARG A 73 -1.76 -18.16 -4.03
C ARG A 73 -1.21 -17.39 -2.83
N PHE A 74 -0.21 -16.54 -3.04
CA PHE A 74 0.36 -15.60 -2.07
C PHE A 74 0.29 -14.16 -2.59
N ASP A 75 0.72 -13.20 -1.77
CA ASP A 75 0.66 -11.75 -2.01
C ASP A 75 -0.79 -11.23 -1.96
N TRP A 76 -1.57 -11.74 -1.02
CA TRP A 76 -2.96 -11.33 -0.78
C TRP A 76 -3.14 -10.82 0.65
N VAL A 77 -4.06 -9.88 0.85
CA VAL A 77 -4.58 -9.57 2.19
C VAL A 77 -5.32 -10.78 2.75
N VAL A 78 -5.04 -11.13 4.00
CA VAL A 78 -5.65 -12.25 4.72
C VAL A 78 -6.42 -11.74 5.93
N GLU A 79 -7.71 -12.06 5.99
CA GLU A 79 -8.56 -11.74 7.15
C GLU A 79 -8.56 -12.87 8.17
N ILE A 80 -8.37 -12.52 9.43
CA ILE A 80 -8.28 -13.41 10.59
C ILE A 80 -9.29 -12.96 11.64
N ASP A 81 -10.07 -13.88 12.20
CA ASP A 81 -10.84 -13.64 13.41
C ASP A 81 -9.98 -13.98 14.64
N PRO A 82 -9.50 -12.97 15.40
CA PRO A 82 -8.65 -13.21 16.55
C PRO A 82 -9.43 -13.76 17.76
N TYR A 83 -10.77 -13.75 17.71
CA TYR A 83 -11.63 -14.20 18.81
C TYR A 83 -12.15 -15.64 18.63
N ASP A 84 -12.03 -16.22 17.43
CA ASP A 84 -12.29 -17.63 17.18
C ASP A 84 -11.00 -18.36 16.73
N PRO A 85 -10.32 -19.11 17.64
CA PRO A 85 -9.11 -19.83 17.31
C PRO A 85 -9.33 -21.05 16.39
N GLN A 86 -10.59 -21.40 16.09
CA GLN A 86 -10.94 -22.44 15.11
C GLN A 86 -11.35 -21.84 13.75
N SER A 87 -11.47 -20.52 13.67
CA SER A 87 -11.75 -19.84 12.41
C SER A 87 -10.64 -20.12 11.40
N LYS A 88 -11.02 -20.19 10.12
CA LYS A 88 -10.08 -20.35 9.03
C LYS A 88 -9.84 -18.98 8.41
N PRO A 89 -8.60 -18.47 8.43
CA PRO A 89 -8.26 -17.23 7.74
C PRO A 89 -8.64 -17.27 6.26
N VAL A 90 -9.04 -16.13 5.71
CA VAL A 90 -9.53 -16.01 4.33
C VAL A 90 -8.66 -15.03 3.56
N LYS A 91 -8.11 -15.47 2.42
CA LYS A 91 -7.44 -14.57 1.46
C LYS A 91 -8.51 -13.78 0.70
N ARG A 92 -8.52 -12.45 0.85
CA ARG A 92 -9.55 -11.55 0.30
C ARG A 92 -9.16 -11.09 -1.10
N THR A 93 -9.42 -11.94 -2.09
CA THR A 93 -8.92 -11.72 -3.45
C THR A 93 -9.46 -10.47 -4.15
N ALA A 94 -10.61 -9.94 -3.73
CA ALA A 94 -11.16 -8.70 -4.27
C ALA A 94 -10.28 -7.46 -3.98
N LEU A 95 -9.34 -7.57 -3.03
CA LEU A 95 -8.36 -6.54 -2.71
C LEU A 95 -7.13 -6.57 -3.64
N GLY A 96 -7.05 -7.54 -4.55
CA GLY A 96 -5.97 -7.65 -5.54
C GLY A 96 -4.72 -8.34 -5.00
N ARG A 97 -3.87 -8.82 -5.92
CA ARG A 97 -2.60 -9.48 -5.62
C ARG A 97 -1.43 -8.54 -5.85
N MET A 98 -0.61 -8.29 -4.83
CA MET A 98 0.53 -7.36 -4.86
C MET A 98 1.35 -7.50 -3.56
N SER A 99 2.51 -6.85 -3.47
CA SER A 99 3.30 -6.82 -2.22
C SER A 99 2.62 -5.89 -1.22
N HIS A 100 1.60 -6.37 -0.54
CA HIS A 100 0.79 -5.53 0.35
C HIS A 100 1.59 -5.13 1.58
N GLU A 101 1.71 -3.83 1.82
CA GLU A 101 2.20 -3.30 3.09
C GLU A 101 1.03 -3.08 4.06
N ALA A 102 0.16 -2.13 3.72
CA ALA A 102 -0.97 -1.69 4.54
C ALA A 102 -2.33 -2.21 4.06
N SER A 103 -3.29 -2.26 4.98
CA SER A 103 -4.72 -2.50 4.69
C SER A 103 -5.61 -1.62 5.58
N THR A 104 -5.43 -0.32 5.49
CA THR A 104 -6.12 0.65 6.37
C THR A 104 -7.59 0.74 6.05
N VAL A 105 -8.41 0.44 7.05
CA VAL A 105 -9.86 0.30 6.93
C VAL A 105 -10.57 1.56 7.38
N VAL A 106 -11.41 2.11 6.51
CA VAL A 106 -12.30 3.23 6.82
C VAL A 106 -13.75 2.79 6.65
N ARG A 107 -14.58 3.02 7.66
CA ARG A 107 -16.04 3.00 7.51
C ARG A 107 -16.49 4.38 7.04
N ASN A 108 -16.79 4.50 5.75
CA ASN A 108 -17.27 5.75 5.18
C ASN A 108 -18.62 6.15 5.80
N LYS A 109 -19.00 7.43 5.68
CA LYS A 109 -20.26 7.95 6.25
C LYS A 109 -21.54 7.27 5.75
N ASP A 110 -21.51 6.73 4.54
CA ASP A 110 -22.62 5.95 3.97
C ASP A 110 -22.59 4.46 4.39
N GLY A 111 -21.64 4.10 5.26
CA GLY A 111 -21.46 2.77 5.82
C GLY A 111 -20.64 1.82 4.95
N ARG A 112 -20.30 2.17 3.71
CA ARG A 112 -19.40 1.34 2.90
C ARG A 112 -17.99 1.31 3.48
N ILE A 113 -17.30 0.22 3.25
CA ILE A 113 -15.92 0.01 3.70
C ILE A 113 -14.98 0.42 2.59
N VAL A 114 -14.00 1.22 2.96
CA VAL A 114 -12.89 1.61 2.10
C VAL A 114 -11.62 1.02 2.69
N ILE A 115 -10.78 0.43 1.85
CA ILE A 115 -9.47 -0.08 2.27
C ILE A 115 -8.41 0.57 1.38
N TYR A 116 -7.45 1.26 1.99
CA TYR A 116 -6.27 1.78 1.31
C TYR A 116 -5.10 0.81 1.47
N MET A 117 -4.37 0.57 0.37
CA MET A 117 -3.28 -0.42 0.32
C MET A 117 -2.08 0.15 -0.44
N GLY A 118 -0.88 -0.08 0.08
CA GLY A 118 0.40 0.18 -0.59
C GLY A 118 0.95 -1.12 -1.19
N ASP A 119 1.53 -1.03 -2.39
CA ASP A 119 2.30 -2.10 -3.02
C ASP A 119 3.79 -1.76 -2.90
N ASP A 120 4.47 -2.35 -1.91
CA ASP A 120 5.85 -1.98 -1.62
C ASP A 120 6.84 -2.66 -2.59
N ASP A 121 7.04 -2.01 -3.73
CA ASP A 121 8.18 -2.24 -4.60
C ASP A 121 8.45 -0.98 -5.43
N TYR A 122 9.61 -0.90 -6.07
CA TYR A 122 9.98 0.23 -6.89
C TYR A 122 9.01 0.40 -8.06
N PHE A 123 8.45 1.60 -8.19
CA PHE A 123 7.53 1.97 -9.28
C PHE A 123 6.14 1.33 -9.24
N GLU A 124 5.78 0.67 -8.15
CA GLU A 124 4.42 0.17 -7.97
C GLU A 124 3.49 1.26 -7.41
N TYR A 125 2.31 0.90 -6.91
CA TYR A 125 1.18 1.82 -6.85
C TYR A 125 0.48 1.83 -5.49
N MET A 126 -0.35 2.86 -5.31
CA MET A 126 -1.33 2.93 -4.23
C MET A 126 -2.70 2.48 -4.72
N TYR A 127 -3.40 1.70 -3.91
CA TYR A 127 -4.69 1.13 -4.24
C TYR A 127 -5.76 1.51 -3.22
N ARG A 128 -7.02 1.45 -3.68
CA ARG A 128 -8.21 1.64 -2.85
C ARG A 128 -9.28 0.64 -3.25
N PHE A 129 -9.76 -0.15 -2.30
CA PHE A 129 -10.97 -0.96 -2.44
C PHE A 129 -12.16 -0.23 -1.82
N VAL A 130 -13.33 -0.30 -2.45
CA VAL A 130 -14.61 0.17 -1.90
C VAL A 130 -15.64 -0.95 -1.97
N SER A 131 -16.20 -1.36 -0.83
CA SER A 131 -17.20 -2.43 -0.77
C SER A 131 -18.48 -2.06 -1.51
N ALA A 132 -19.13 -3.04 -2.13
CA ALA A 132 -20.39 -2.84 -2.85
C ALA A 132 -21.56 -2.54 -1.88
N LYS A 133 -21.48 -3.05 -0.65
CA LYS A 133 -22.52 -2.92 0.38
C LYS A 133 -21.98 -2.18 1.61
N ALA A 134 -22.90 -1.61 2.38
CA ALA A 134 -22.60 -0.97 3.65
C ALA A 134 -22.47 -2.00 4.78
N TYR A 135 -21.55 -1.74 5.71
CA TYR A 135 -21.47 -2.40 7.00
C TYR A 135 -22.49 -1.79 7.98
N ASP A 136 -23.31 -2.64 8.58
CA ASP A 136 -24.23 -2.30 9.65
C ASP A 136 -23.73 -2.87 11.00
N PRO A 137 -23.24 -2.03 11.92
CA PRO A 137 -22.80 -2.46 13.25
C PRO A 137 -23.89 -3.14 14.08
N ALA A 138 -25.17 -2.90 13.77
CA ALA A 138 -26.28 -3.57 14.45
C ALA A 138 -26.54 -5.00 13.93
N SER A 139 -25.89 -5.40 12.84
CA SER A 139 -26.07 -6.71 12.20
C SER A 139 -24.71 -7.33 11.86
N SER A 140 -24.24 -8.25 12.70
CA SER A 140 -22.97 -8.96 12.48
C SER A 140 -22.95 -9.73 11.14
N ALA A 141 -24.11 -10.15 10.64
CA ALA A 141 -24.24 -10.77 9.32
C ALA A 141 -23.86 -9.84 8.15
N SER A 142 -23.87 -8.51 8.35
CA SER A 142 -23.49 -7.54 7.32
C SER A 142 -21.98 -7.48 7.05
N ALA A 143 -21.15 -7.95 7.99
CA ALA A 143 -19.70 -8.05 7.82
C ALA A 143 -19.28 -9.29 7.03
N LYS A 144 -20.11 -10.33 7.02
CA LYS A 144 -19.80 -11.60 6.38
C LYS A 144 -19.57 -11.39 4.88
N ASP A 145 -18.39 -11.80 4.41
CA ASP A 145 -17.98 -11.75 3.00
C ASP A 145 -18.05 -10.33 2.39
N LEU A 146 -18.07 -9.28 3.24
CA LEU A 146 -18.19 -7.89 2.81
C LEU A 146 -16.99 -7.44 1.97
N LEU A 147 -15.82 -8.03 2.23
CA LEU A 147 -14.57 -7.77 1.51
C LEU A 147 -14.43 -8.62 0.23
N ASP A 148 -15.42 -9.43 -0.12
CA ASP A 148 -15.40 -10.24 -1.35
C ASP A 148 -16.15 -9.56 -2.53
N ASP A 149 -16.86 -8.46 -2.27
CA ASP A 149 -17.69 -7.75 -3.26
C ASP A 149 -17.49 -6.24 -3.18
N GLY A 150 -16.94 -5.64 -4.25
CA GLY A 150 -16.62 -4.22 -4.32
C GLY A 150 -15.76 -3.88 -5.54
N VAL A 151 -15.21 -2.67 -5.54
CA VAL A 151 -14.37 -2.16 -6.63
C VAL A 151 -12.98 -1.84 -6.11
N LEU A 152 -11.98 -2.55 -6.62
CA LEU A 152 -10.57 -2.19 -6.47
C LEU A 152 -10.23 -1.10 -7.49
N SER A 153 -9.49 -0.09 -7.07
CA SER A 153 -9.00 1.01 -7.89
C SER A 153 -7.54 1.32 -7.58
N VAL A 154 -6.86 1.97 -8.51
CA VAL A 154 -5.45 2.38 -8.38
C VAL A 154 -5.29 3.88 -8.59
N ALA A 155 -4.36 4.52 -7.88
CA ALA A 155 -4.19 5.97 -7.92
C ALA A 155 -3.48 6.48 -9.19
N ARG A 156 -3.96 7.61 -9.72
CA ARG A 156 -3.23 8.48 -10.65
C ARG A 156 -3.14 9.90 -10.07
N PHE A 157 -1.93 10.40 -9.92
CA PHE A 157 -1.63 11.75 -9.45
C PHE A 157 -1.38 12.69 -10.62
N ASP A 158 -2.18 13.74 -10.72
CA ASP A 158 -2.09 14.76 -11.77
C ASP A 158 -1.34 16.01 -11.23
N ALA A 159 -0.65 16.74 -12.12
CA ALA A 159 0.22 17.86 -11.76
C ALA A 159 -0.53 19.11 -11.24
N ASP A 160 -1.85 19.15 -11.37
CA ASP A 160 -2.70 20.22 -10.89
C ASP A 160 -3.14 20.04 -9.42
N GLY A 161 -2.60 19.02 -8.73
CA GLY A 161 -2.98 18.68 -7.36
C GLY A 161 -4.25 17.84 -7.26
N SER A 162 -4.79 17.36 -8.38
CA SER A 162 -5.86 16.37 -8.39
C SER A 162 -5.32 14.94 -8.45
N MET A 163 -6.04 14.02 -7.82
CA MET A 163 -5.78 12.58 -7.88
C MET A 163 -7.06 11.85 -8.25
N THR A 164 -6.95 10.85 -9.13
CA THR A 164 -8.08 10.03 -9.55
C THR A 164 -7.83 8.56 -9.22
N TRP A 165 -8.80 7.91 -8.59
CA TRP A 165 -8.89 6.46 -8.45
C TRP A 165 -9.41 5.85 -9.77
N LEU A 166 -8.58 5.03 -10.41
CA LEU A 166 -8.89 4.34 -11.66
C LEU A 166 -9.42 2.93 -11.36
N PRO A 167 -10.67 2.59 -11.70
CA PRO A 167 -11.26 1.31 -11.35
C PRO A 167 -10.61 0.16 -12.15
N LEU A 168 -10.33 -0.94 -11.47
CA LEU A 168 -9.79 -2.17 -12.06
C LEU A 168 -10.90 -3.19 -12.31
N VAL A 169 -11.71 -2.92 -13.34
CA VAL A 169 -12.89 -3.72 -13.69
C VAL A 169 -12.76 -4.30 -15.08
N HIS A 170 -12.86 -5.62 -15.19
CA HIS A 170 -12.85 -6.34 -16.46
C HIS A 170 -13.99 -5.87 -17.39
N GLY A 171 -13.71 -5.75 -18.68
CA GLY A 171 -14.58 -5.18 -19.70
C GLY A 171 -14.52 -3.65 -19.80
N GLN A 172 -13.74 -2.97 -18.95
CA GLN A 172 -13.57 -1.51 -19.01
C GLN A 172 -12.20 -1.12 -19.57
N GLY A 173 -12.18 -0.17 -20.51
CA GLY A 173 -10.94 0.36 -21.08
C GLY A 173 -10.07 -0.74 -21.69
N LYS A 174 -8.83 -0.88 -21.17
CA LYS A 174 -7.89 -1.92 -21.61
C LYS A 174 -7.99 -3.24 -20.82
N LEU A 175 -8.86 -3.34 -19.82
CA LEU A 175 -8.97 -4.52 -18.98
C LEU A 175 -9.91 -5.55 -19.64
N THR A 176 -9.50 -6.12 -20.76
CA THR A 176 -10.32 -7.04 -21.56
C THR A 176 -9.55 -8.30 -21.94
N ALA A 177 -10.27 -9.32 -22.41
CA ALA A 177 -9.68 -10.58 -22.87
C ALA A 177 -8.66 -10.37 -24.00
N GLU A 178 -8.91 -9.41 -24.91
CA GLU A 178 -7.99 -9.07 -26.01
C GLU A 178 -6.67 -8.49 -25.51
N ASN A 179 -6.65 -7.94 -24.30
CA ASN A 179 -5.48 -7.35 -23.66
C ASN A 179 -4.89 -8.25 -22.55
N GLY A 180 -5.24 -9.54 -22.53
CA GLY A 180 -4.64 -10.53 -21.62
C GLY A 180 -5.34 -10.69 -20.27
N PHE A 181 -6.53 -10.12 -20.08
CA PHE A 181 -7.37 -10.28 -18.89
C PHE A 181 -8.64 -11.05 -19.26
N ALA A 182 -8.67 -12.38 -19.09
CA ALA A 182 -9.81 -13.19 -19.54
C ALA A 182 -11.12 -12.88 -18.79
N ASP A 183 -11.01 -12.47 -17.53
CA ASP A 183 -12.11 -12.13 -16.64
C ASP A 183 -11.62 -11.25 -15.47
N GLN A 184 -12.49 -10.99 -14.49
CA GLN A 184 -12.15 -10.21 -13.30
C GLN A 184 -11.13 -10.92 -12.38
N ALA A 185 -11.10 -12.26 -12.37
CA ALA A 185 -10.12 -12.99 -11.56
C ALA A 185 -8.71 -12.79 -12.12
N GLU A 186 -8.56 -12.76 -13.45
CA GLU A 186 -7.30 -12.39 -14.10
C GLU A 186 -6.90 -10.94 -13.82
N VAL A 187 -7.84 -9.98 -13.77
CA VAL A 187 -7.54 -8.60 -13.35
C VAL A 187 -6.96 -8.55 -11.94
N LEU A 188 -7.56 -9.28 -10.99
CA LEU A 188 -7.11 -9.30 -9.59
C LEU A 188 -5.82 -10.11 -9.41
N LEU A 189 -5.62 -11.20 -10.15
CA LEU A 189 -4.37 -11.97 -10.13
C LEU A 189 -3.21 -11.19 -10.74
N LYS A 190 -3.48 -10.43 -11.80
CA LYS A 190 -2.53 -9.60 -12.55
C LYS A 190 -2.68 -8.12 -12.19
N THR A 191 -2.98 -7.81 -10.92
CA THR A 191 -3.33 -6.45 -10.46
C THR A 191 -2.31 -5.39 -10.90
N ARG A 192 -1.01 -5.68 -10.74
CA ARG A 192 0.08 -4.81 -11.22
C ARG A 192 0.01 -4.51 -12.73
N LEU A 193 -0.24 -5.53 -13.57
CA LEU A 193 -0.39 -5.34 -15.02
C LEU A 193 -1.69 -4.59 -15.37
N ALA A 194 -2.76 -4.79 -14.60
CA ALA A 194 -4.00 -4.04 -14.76
C ALA A 194 -3.79 -2.55 -14.43
N ALA A 195 -3.05 -2.25 -13.37
CA ALA A 195 -2.66 -0.89 -12.98
C ALA A 195 -1.83 -0.19 -14.07
N ASP A 196 -0.84 -0.89 -14.64
CA ASP A 196 -0.09 -0.44 -15.81
C ASP A 196 -1.03 -0.09 -16.98
N ALA A 197 -1.97 -0.98 -17.30
CA ALA A 197 -2.86 -0.83 -18.44
C ALA A 197 -3.79 0.40 -18.33
N VAL A 198 -4.25 0.73 -17.11
CA VAL A 198 -5.11 1.90 -16.87
C VAL A 198 -4.34 3.20 -16.69
N GLY A 199 -3.01 3.16 -16.60
CA GLY A 199 -2.16 4.35 -16.48
C GLY A 199 -2.09 4.90 -15.06
N ALA A 200 -1.96 4.01 -14.08
CA ALA A 200 -1.63 4.37 -12.70
C ALA A 200 -0.30 5.13 -12.62
N THR A 201 -0.11 5.93 -11.56
CA THR A 201 1.16 6.66 -11.34
C THR A 201 2.17 5.77 -10.61
N PRO A 202 3.35 5.48 -11.20
CA PRO A 202 4.41 4.73 -10.52
C PRO A 202 4.99 5.49 -9.33
N MET A 203 5.01 4.87 -8.16
CA MET A 203 5.35 5.50 -6.88
C MET A 203 6.71 5.06 -6.32
N ASP A 204 7.18 5.75 -5.28
CA ASP A 204 8.45 5.49 -4.60
C ASP A 204 8.29 4.56 -3.41
N ARG A 205 8.00 3.29 -3.68
CA ARG A 205 7.78 2.24 -2.66
C ARG A 205 6.68 2.64 -1.66
N PRO A 206 5.40 2.56 -2.06
CA PRO A 206 4.27 2.73 -1.16
C PRO A 206 4.32 1.73 -0.01
N GLU A 207 4.73 2.20 1.16
CA GLU A 207 4.66 1.42 2.39
C GLU A 207 3.31 1.71 3.08
N ASP A 208 3.33 2.22 4.31
CA ASP A 208 2.12 2.33 5.11
C ASP A 208 1.22 3.49 4.68
N ILE A 209 -0.08 3.32 4.86
CA ILE A 209 -1.10 4.30 4.50
C ILE A 209 -2.09 4.41 5.64
N GLU A 210 -2.28 5.59 6.22
CA GLU A 210 -3.18 5.77 7.36
C GLU A 210 -4.14 6.94 7.22
N THR A 211 -5.26 6.87 7.93
CA THR A 211 -6.26 7.95 7.93
C THR A 211 -6.27 8.74 9.24
N ASN A 212 -6.17 10.06 9.13
CA ASN A 212 -6.21 10.93 10.30
C ASN A 212 -7.65 11.02 10.83
N PRO A 213 -7.93 10.58 12.08
CA PRO A 213 -9.28 10.50 12.61
C PRO A 213 -9.92 11.87 12.88
N VAL A 214 -9.12 12.94 12.95
CA VAL A 214 -9.58 14.31 13.18
C VAL A 214 -9.90 15.02 11.87
N THR A 215 -9.06 14.82 10.85
CA THR A 215 -9.17 15.56 9.58
C THR A 215 -9.85 14.78 8.47
N GLY A 216 -9.86 13.44 8.53
CA GLY A 216 -10.33 12.56 7.45
C GLY A 216 -9.35 12.49 6.27
N ARG A 217 -8.17 13.12 6.37
CA ARG A 217 -7.12 13.04 5.34
C ARG A 217 -6.41 11.69 5.42
N VAL A 218 -5.89 11.26 4.28
CA VAL A 218 -5.10 10.01 4.16
C VAL A 218 -3.64 10.40 4.00
N TYR A 219 -2.73 9.70 4.67
CA TYR A 219 -1.30 9.90 4.54
C TYR A 219 -0.71 8.59 4.04
N ALA A 220 0.14 8.66 3.02
CA ALA A 220 0.77 7.49 2.43
C ALA A 220 2.28 7.70 2.38
N VAL A 221 2.99 6.69 2.84
CA VAL A 221 4.44 6.71 2.92
C VAL A 221 5.06 6.20 1.63
N MET A 222 6.07 6.93 1.17
CA MET A 222 6.92 6.58 0.04
C MET A 222 8.36 6.48 0.54
N THR A 223 8.79 5.29 0.92
CA THR A 223 10.00 5.12 1.75
C THR A 223 11.29 5.49 1.05
N LYS A 224 11.45 5.11 -0.22
CA LYS A 224 12.58 5.48 -1.11
C LYS A 224 12.45 4.85 -2.50
N ASN A 225 13.09 5.46 -3.48
CA ASN A 225 13.29 4.88 -4.81
C ASN A 225 14.63 5.29 -5.43
N LYS A 226 15.67 4.50 -5.15
CA LYS A 226 16.99 4.68 -5.76
C LYS A 226 17.03 4.38 -7.26
N LYS A 227 15.98 3.78 -7.83
CA LYS A 227 15.90 3.40 -9.25
C LYS A 227 15.27 4.50 -10.11
N ARG A 228 14.66 5.54 -9.52
CA ARG A 228 14.02 6.65 -10.25
C ARG A 228 15.07 7.59 -10.82
N ASP A 229 15.36 7.47 -12.10
CA ASP A 229 16.18 8.46 -12.81
C ASP A 229 15.37 9.73 -13.15
N GLU A 230 16.08 10.79 -13.58
CA GLU A 230 15.50 12.10 -13.92
C GLU A 230 14.36 12.02 -14.95
N SER A 231 14.39 11.05 -15.87
CA SER A 231 13.35 10.92 -16.90
C SER A 231 12.04 10.31 -16.37
N LYS A 232 12.09 9.72 -15.18
CA LYS A 232 10.97 9.02 -14.54
C LYS A 232 10.32 9.82 -13.43
N VAL A 233 10.79 11.02 -13.09
CA VAL A 233 10.12 11.86 -12.09
C VAL A 233 8.68 12.16 -12.52
N ASN A 234 7.78 12.25 -11.55
CA ASN A 234 6.37 12.57 -11.77
C ASN A 234 5.88 13.50 -10.66
N PRO A 235 4.65 14.04 -10.74
CA PRO A 235 4.19 15.05 -9.79
C PRO A 235 4.30 14.62 -8.33
N ALA A 236 3.94 13.38 -8.01
CA ALA A 236 4.00 12.86 -6.64
C ALA A 236 5.40 12.37 -6.22
N ASN A 237 6.31 12.14 -7.18
CA ASN A 237 7.66 11.61 -6.92
C ASN A 237 8.69 12.51 -7.62
N THR A 238 9.04 13.59 -6.93
CA THR A 238 9.69 14.76 -7.53
C THR A 238 11.21 14.70 -7.53
N ARG A 239 11.82 13.75 -6.81
CA ARG A 239 13.28 13.63 -6.68
C ARG A 239 13.80 12.42 -7.48
N PRO A 240 14.80 12.61 -8.36
CA PRO A 240 15.56 11.47 -8.89
C PRO A 240 16.40 10.86 -7.76
N GLU A 241 16.69 9.57 -7.89
CA GLU A 241 17.43 8.76 -6.91
C GLU A 241 16.97 9.07 -5.49
N ASN A 242 15.66 9.03 -5.25
CA ASN A 242 15.09 9.41 -3.96
C ASN A 242 15.54 8.39 -2.89
N LEU A 243 16.60 8.70 -2.14
CA LEU A 243 17.12 7.83 -1.10
C LEU A 243 16.45 8.05 0.26
N TRP A 244 15.74 9.17 0.43
CA TRP A 244 15.29 9.65 1.74
C TRP A 244 13.81 9.43 2.03
N GLY A 245 12.98 9.25 0.99
CA GLY A 245 11.54 9.08 1.14
C GLY A 245 10.74 10.35 1.37
N HIS A 246 9.42 10.22 1.35
CA HIS A 246 8.48 11.31 1.53
C HIS A 246 7.10 10.78 1.97
N ILE A 247 6.22 11.68 2.40
CA ILE A 247 4.84 11.35 2.75
C ILE A 247 3.89 12.18 1.88
N VAL A 248 2.96 11.51 1.23
CA VAL A 248 1.89 12.11 0.42
C VAL A 248 0.64 12.27 1.28
N GLU A 249 -0.04 13.41 1.19
CA GLU A 249 -1.34 13.65 1.83
C GLU A 249 -2.45 13.65 0.76
N LEU A 250 -3.47 12.83 0.97
CA LEU A 250 -4.68 12.80 0.15
C LEU A 250 -5.83 13.47 0.91
N ILE A 251 -6.60 14.27 0.17
CA ILE A 251 -7.69 15.09 0.70
C ILE A 251 -8.98 14.63 0.02
N PRO A 252 -9.68 13.63 0.58
CA PRO A 252 -11.02 13.27 0.14
C PRO A 252 -11.98 14.48 0.32
N PRO A 253 -12.96 14.67 -0.57
CA PRO A 253 -13.94 15.73 -0.43
C PRO A 253 -14.97 15.36 0.66
N GLY A 254 -16.01 16.18 0.82
CA GLY A 254 -17.15 15.85 1.69
C GLY A 254 -17.06 16.44 3.10
N GLY A 255 -15.89 16.87 3.56
CA GLY A 255 -15.73 17.57 4.83
C GLY A 255 -14.46 17.17 5.57
N ARG A 256 -14.53 17.20 6.90
CA ARG A 256 -13.44 16.80 7.80
C ARG A 256 -13.87 15.61 8.65
N GLY A 257 -12.91 14.81 9.09
CA GLY A 257 -13.13 13.66 9.96
C GLY A 257 -14.14 12.71 9.33
N ILE A 258 -15.18 12.36 10.10
CA ILE A 258 -16.23 11.44 9.65
C ILE A 258 -17.04 11.93 8.42
N GLU A 259 -17.01 13.23 8.10
CA GLU A 259 -17.74 13.78 6.95
C GLU A 259 -16.98 13.60 5.62
N ALA A 260 -15.68 13.31 5.69
CA ALA A 260 -14.88 12.99 4.52
C ALA A 260 -15.50 11.80 3.76
N ASP A 261 -15.59 11.92 2.44
CA ASP A 261 -16.13 10.89 1.58
C ASP A 261 -15.00 10.13 0.89
N HIS A 262 -14.69 8.96 1.46
CA HIS A 262 -13.61 8.11 1.01
C HIS A 262 -13.98 7.25 -0.21
N THR A 263 -15.21 7.37 -0.71
CA THR A 263 -15.72 6.51 -1.79
C THR A 263 -15.70 7.15 -3.16
N VAL A 264 -15.51 8.47 -3.24
CA VAL A 264 -15.51 9.18 -4.52
C VAL A 264 -14.19 9.03 -5.26
N ASP A 265 -14.23 9.06 -6.59
CA ASP A 265 -13.04 8.73 -7.39
C ASP A 265 -12.01 9.85 -7.48
N LYS A 266 -12.35 11.08 -7.06
CA LYS A 266 -11.45 12.24 -7.21
C LYS A 266 -11.14 12.90 -5.88
N TYR A 267 -9.86 12.96 -5.54
CA TYR A 267 -9.32 13.66 -4.38
C TYR A 267 -8.49 14.87 -4.82
N ALA A 268 -8.24 15.79 -3.90
CA ALA A 268 -7.06 16.64 -3.98
C ALA A 268 -5.90 15.93 -3.26
N TRP A 269 -4.65 16.32 -3.54
CA TRP A 269 -3.48 15.79 -2.86
C TRP A 269 -2.38 16.85 -2.73
N ASP A 270 -1.43 16.61 -1.81
CA ASP A 270 -0.24 17.43 -1.61
C ASP A 270 0.93 16.56 -1.10
N LEU A 271 2.16 17.07 -1.19
CA LEU A 271 3.32 16.46 -0.51
C LEU A 271 3.36 16.98 0.93
N PHE A 272 3.10 16.10 1.90
CA PHE A 272 3.13 16.49 3.31
C PHE A 272 4.54 16.86 3.76
N VAL A 273 5.50 15.99 3.47
CA VAL A 273 6.91 16.22 3.77
C VAL A 273 7.81 15.44 2.82
N LEU A 274 8.85 16.10 2.29
CA LEU A 274 10.02 15.48 1.69
C LEU A 274 11.06 15.27 2.79
N CYS A 275 11.45 14.02 3.01
CA CYS A 275 12.34 13.63 4.11
C CYS A 275 13.82 13.86 3.76
N GLY A 276 14.69 13.75 4.77
CA GLY A 276 16.13 13.97 4.64
C GLY A 276 16.66 15.19 5.41
N ASN A 277 17.99 15.34 5.41
CA ASN A 277 18.67 16.36 6.20
C ASN A 277 18.33 17.78 5.71
N PRO A 278 17.61 18.61 6.49
CA PRO A 278 17.22 19.96 6.08
C PRO A 278 18.39 20.95 5.97
N LYS A 279 19.56 20.62 6.54
CA LYS A 279 20.77 21.44 6.41
C LYS A 279 21.49 21.25 5.07
N ASP A 280 21.22 20.15 4.37
CA ASP A 280 21.74 19.95 3.03
C ASP A 280 20.71 20.42 1.99
N ALA A 281 20.93 21.63 1.46
CA ALA A 281 20.05 22.23 0.47
C ALA A 281 19.86 21.37 -0.80
N LYS A 282 20.76 20.43 -1.09
CA LYS A 282 20.64 19.52 -2.24
C LYS A 282 19.58 18.44 -2.03
N VAL A 283 19.30 18.08 -0.77
CA VAL A 283 18.29 17.06 -0.41
C VAL A 283 16.88 17.59 -0.66
N GLY A 284 16.69 18.91 -0.51
CA GLY A 284 15.40 19.57 -0.70
C GLY A 284 14.34 19.12 0.31
N ALA A 285 14.73 18.76 1.53
CA ALA A 285 13.79 18.37 2.58
C ALA A 285 12.85 19.52 2.95
N THR A 286 11.59 19.21 3.25
CA THR A 286 10.52 20.20 3.46
C THR A 286 9.88 20.12 4.84
N PHE A 287 10.64 19.66 5.85
CA PHE A 287 10.20 19.72 7.25
C PHE A 287 9.91 21.16 7.70
N HIS A 288 9.17 21.30 8.79
CA HIS A 288 8.91 22.60 9.41
C HIS A 288 10.22 23.34 9.75
N PRO A 289 10.30 24.68 9.61
CA PRO A 289 11.53 25.45 9.87
C PRO A 289 12.14 25.28 11.27
N ASP A 290 11.31 24.98 12.28
CA ASP A 290 11.76 24.76 13.67
C ASP A 290 12.25 23.32 13.93
N THR A 291 12.41 22.49 12.90
CA THR A 291 12.92 21.13 13.05
C THR A 291 14.33 21.14 13.61
N SER A 292 14.54 20.40 14.71
CA SER A 292 15.84 20.33 15.38
C SER A 292 16.83 19.44 14.63
N ASP A 293 18.11 19.53 15.03
CA ASP A 293 19.20 18.72 14.46
C ASP A 293 18.97 17.21 14.54
N ASN A 294 18.18 16.76 15.53
CA ASN A 294 17.83 15.35 15.75
C ASN A 294 16.33 15.09 15.53
N GLY A 295 15.60 16.05 14.94
CA GLY A 295 14.14 15.97 14.77
C GLY A 295 13.71 15.45 13.40
N TRP A 296 14.55 15.60 12.37
CA TRP A 296 14.26 15.13 11.01
C TRP A 296 14.55 13.64 10.85
N PHE A 297 13.97 13.04 9.81
CA PHE A 297 14.10 11.61 9.52
C PHE A 297 14.25 11.34 8.01
N VAL A 298 14.56 10.08 7.68
CA VAL A 298 14.67 9.48 6.35
C VAL A 298 14.00 8.12 6.35
N CYS A 299 13.69 7.59 5.17
CA CYS A 299 13.07 6.27 4.99
C CYS A 299 11.88 6.05 5.94
N PRO A 300 10.89 6.96 5.95
CA PRO A 300 9.66 6.70 6.68
C PRO A 300 9.05 5.39 6.16
N ASP A 301 8.44 4.62 7.05
CA ASP A 301 7.82 3.34 6.76
C ASP A 301 6.42 3.29 7.41
N ASN A 302 6.28 2.70 8.60
CA ASN A 302 4.98 2.60 9.24
C ASN A 302 4.53 3.93 9.82
N ILE A 303 3.23 4.18 9.77
CA ILE A 303 2.61 5.37 10.35
C ILE A 303 1.37 5.01 11.16
N THR A 304 0.98 5.89 12.07
CA THR A 304 -0.34 5.82 12.71
C THR A 304 -0.75 7.18 13.25
N PHE A 305 -2.00 7.28 13.72
CA PHE A 305 -2.53 8.50 14.32
C PHE A 305 -2.93 8.27 15.76
N ASP A 306 -2.58 9.23 16.62
CA ASP A 306 -3.25 9.30 17.92
C ASP A 306 -4.61 10.02 17.82
N PRO A 307 -5.46 9.94 18.86
CA PRO A 307 -6.78 10.56 18.84
C PRO A 307 -6.79 12.09 18.70
N ALA A 308 -5.65 12.76 18.88
CA ALA A 308 -5.53 14.21 18.66
C ALA A 308 -5.13 14.56 17.22
N GLY A 309 -4.92 13.56 16.35
CA GLY A 309 -4.57 13.75 14.94
C GLY A 309 -3.09 14.00 14.70
N ARG A 310 -2.21 13.73 15.68
CA ARG A 310 -0.77 13.72 15.45
C ARG A 310 -0.39 12.45 14.71
N LEU A 311 0.44 12.61 13.68
CA LEU A 311 1.02 11.52 12.93
C LEU A 311 2.22 10.97 13.70
N TRP A 312 2.27 9.66 13.85
CA TRP A 312 3.42 8.93 14.38
C TRP A 312 4.08 8.23 13.21
N VAL A 313 5.39 8.36 13.08
CA VAL A 313 6.17 7.83 11.95
C VAL A 313 7.28 6.94 12.50
N ALA A 314 7.34 5.70 12.06
CA ALA A 314 8.51 4.83 12.18
C ALA A 314 9.37 4.94 10.91
N THR A 315 10.67 4.69 11.06
CA THR A 315 11.59 4.63 9.91
C THR A 315 12.17 3.22 9.77
N ASP A 316 12.39 2.79 8.53
CA ASP A 316 13.18 1.60 8.22
C ASP A 316 14.22 1.91 7.14
N GLY A 317 15.50 1.83 7.53
CA GLY A 317 16.62 2.09 6.65
C GLY A 317 17.28 3.45 6.86
N ALA A 318 17.06 4.10 8.01
CA ALA A 318 17.85 5.27 8.40
C ALA A 318 19.34 4.93 8.61
N ASN A 319 19.64 3.66 8.91
CA ASN A 319 21.01 3.16 9.06
C ASN A 319 21.86 3.31 7.78
N ASP A 320 21.24 3.42 6.60
CA ASP A 320 21.94 3.74 5.34
C ASP A 320 22.61 5.13 5.37
N PHE A 321 22.28 5.96 6.37
CA PHE A 321 22.74 7.35 6.54
C PHE A 321 23.45 7.59 7.88
N ASP A 322 23.95 6.55 8.54
CA ASP A 322 24.56 6.62 9.89
C ASP A 322 23.60 7.20 10.96
N LEU A 323 22.29 7.00 10.78
CA LEU A 323 21.25 7.36 11.74
C LEU A 323 20.60 6.09 12.29
N PRO A 324 20.23 6.02 13.58
CA PRO A 324 19.37 4.96 14.04
C PRO A 324 17.95 5.15 13.48
N ASP A 325 17.26 4.03 13.24
CA ASP A 325 15.81 4.08 13.07
C ASP A 325 15.12 4.61 14.34
N GLY A 326 13.98 5.28 14.16
CA GLY A 326 13.32 5.98 15.26
C GLY A 326 11.83 6.14 15.07
N ILE A 327 11.17 6.59 16.15
CA ILE A 327 9.75 6.96 16.15
C ILE A 327 9.63 8.47 16.31
N TYR A 328 8.87 9.11 15.43
CA TYR A 328 8.71 10.55 15.38
C TYR A 328 7.24 10.93 15.50
N GLY A 329 6.93 11.90 16.36
CA GLY A 329 5.62 12.56 16.40
C GLY A 329 5.63 13.80 15.51
N VAL A 330 4.66 13.93 14.61
CA VAL A 330 4.55 15.03 13.65
C VAL A 330 3.15 15.65 13.70
N ASP A 331 3.09 16.96 13.90
CA ASP A 331 1.82 17.69 13.81
C ASP A 331 1.36 17.76 12.35
N THR A 332 0.10 17.40 12.09
CA THR A 332 -0.47 17.42 10.75
C THR A 332 -1.18 18.72 10.39
N GLU A 333 -1.46 19.59 11.34
CA GLU A 333 -2.10 20.88 11.06
C GLU A 333 -1.66 21.97 12.04
N GLY A 334 -2.08 23.20 11.76
CA GLY A 334 -1.75 24.36 12.58
C GLY A 334 -0.32 24.88 12.37
N ALA A 335 0.13 25.71 13.31
CA ALA A 335 1.41 26.42 13.20
C ALA A 335 2.63 25.49 13.28
N ALA A 336 2.47 24.26 13.77
CA ALA A 336 3.53 23.26 13.87
C ALA A 336 3.43 22.20 12.76
N ARG A 337 2.58 22.37 11.73
CA ARG A 337 2.41 21.38 10.66
C ARG A 337 3.77 20.99 10.06
N GLY A 338 4.03 19.68 10.02
CA GLY A 338 5.27 19.12 9.50
C GLY A 338 6.47 19.27 10.44
N LEU A 339 6.26 19.60 11.72
CA LEU A 339 7.31 19.63 12.75
C LEU A 339 7.44 18.25 13.40
N PRO A 340 8.48 17.48 13.06
CA PRO A 340 8.73 16.22 13.72
C PRO A 340 9.47 16.41 15.05
N LYS A 341 9.21 15.49 15.98
CA LYS A 341 9.99 15.30 17.21
C LYS A 341 10.28 13.83 17.40
N LEU A 342 11.56 13.50 17.51
CA LEU A 342 12.02 12.17 17.92
C LEU A 342 11.58 11.88 19.36
N LEU A 343 11.11 10.66 19.61
CA LEU A 343 10.73 10.17 20.94
C LEU A 343 11.86 9.51 21.72
#